data_AF-L1IHH8-F1
#
_entry.id   AF-L1IHH8-F1
#
_cell.length_a   1.000
_cell.length_b   1.000
_cell.length_c   1.000
_cell.angle_alpha   90.00
_cell.angle_beta   90.00
_cell.angle_gamma   90.00
#
_symmetry.space_group_name_H-M   'P 1'
#
loop_
_entity.id
_entity.type
_entity.pdbx_description
1 polymer ?
#
loop_
_entity_poly.entity_id
_entity_poly.type
_entity_poly.pdbx_seq_one_letter_code
_entity_poly.pdbx_strand_id
1 'polypeptide(L)'
;MAVGEGGSFEEVARKDEQFKQEEKNRAWNSEEEEHALREMFEGASNSLVASSCAASIKTPCWEQCKEIWMKIKNDQVGERAKHVVQELEAEHLRPTGILDRLRKGVNPACFGLHTLMKHLDR
;
A
#
# COMPACT_ATOMS: atom_id res chain seq x y z
N MET A 1 -18.39 -10.67 -33.03
CA MET A 1 -17.36 -10.65 -31.97
C MET A 1 -18.06 -10.23 -30.70
N ALA A 2 -18.08 -11.11 -29.70
CA ALA A 2 -18.88 -10.98 -28.49
C ALA A 2 -18.13 -10.17 -27.41
N VAL A 3 -18.80 -9.12 -26.94
CA VAL A 3 -18.88 -8.54 -25.58
C VAL A 3 -17.62 -8.00 -24.89
N GLY A 4 -17.65 -6.71 -24.59
CA GLY A 4 -16.91 -6.08 -23.49
C GLY A 4 -17.87 -5.22 -22.68
N GLU A 5 -18.60 -5.86 -21.76
CA GLU A 5 -19.50 -5.21 -20.80
C GLU A 5 -18.69 -4.32 -19.85
N GLY A 6 -18.71 -3.01 -20.10
CA GLY A 6 -18.41 -2.03 -19.07
C GLY A 6 -19.53 -2.06 -18.05
N GLY A 7 -19.31 -2.66 -16.89
CA GLY A 7 -20.31 -2.77 -15.82
C GLY A 7 -20.93 -1.41 -15.48
N SER A 8 -22.24 -1.39 -15.20
CA SER A 8 -22.98 -0.17 -14.82
C SER A 8 -22.27 0.55 -13.66
N PHE A 9 -22.41 1.88 -13.58
CA PHE A 9 -21.97 2.66 -12.43
C PHE A 9 -22.45 2.08 -11.09
N GLU A 10 -23.66 1.52 -11.06
CA GLU A 10 -24.21 0.84 -9.88
C GLU A 10 -23.41 -0.42 -9.51
N GLU A 11 -22.89 -1.14 -10.49
CA GLU A 11 -22.04 -2.32 -10.26
C GLU A 11 -20.67 -1.92 -9.72
N VAL A 12 -20.09 -0.85 -10.25
CA VAL A 12 -18.82 -0.29 -9.75
C VAL A 12 -19.00 0.23 -8.32
N ALA A 13 -20.06 0.97 -8.04
CA ALA A 13 -20.36 1.47 -6.69
C ALA A 13 -20.57 0.32 -5.69
N ARG A 14 -21.26 -0.75 -6.09
CA ARG A 14 -21.44 -1.94 -5.25
C ARG A 14 -20.12 -2.66 -4.98
N LYS A 15 -19.24 -2.79 -5.98
CA LYS A 15 -17.91 -3.39 -5.81
C LYS A 15 -17.01 -2.55 -4.90
N ASP A 16 -17.09 -1.22 -5.01
CA ASP A 16 -16.36 -0.30 -4.13
C ASP A 16 -16.83 -0.41 -2.68
N GLU A 17 -18.15 -0.47 -2.45
CA GLU A 17 -18.73 -0.67 -1.11
C GLU A 17 -18.30 -2.02 -0.51
N GLN A 18 -18.34 -3.10 -1.30
CA GLN A 18 -17.87 -4.43 -0.88
C GLN A 18 -16.39 -4.42 -0.50
N PHE A 19 -15.54 -3.83 -1.34
CA PHE A 19 -14.11 -3.70 -1.08
C PHE A 19 -13.84 -2.93 0.22
N LYS A 20 -14.55 -1.82 0.45
CA LYS A 20 -14.45 -1.04 1.69
C LYS A 20 -14.84 -1.86 2.92
N GLN A 21 -15.89 -2.67 2.83
CA GLN A 21 -16.31 -3.54 3.95
C GLN A 21 -15.33 -4.68 4.20
N GLU A 22 -14.81 -5.32 3.16
CA GLU A 22 -13.83 -6.39 3.27
C GLU A 22 -12.54 -5.90 3.94
N GLU A 23 -12.02 -4.75 3.51
CA GLU A 23 -10.83 -4.14 4.11
C GLU A 23 -11.08 -3.74 5.58
N LYS A 24 -12.25 -3.18 5.88
CA LYS A 24 -12.63 -2.79 7.25
C LYS A 24 -12.75 -3.99 8.20
N ASN A 25 -13.22 -5.13 7.69
CA ASN A 25 -13.42 -6.33 8.50
C ASN A 25 -12.17 -7.21 8.60
N ARG A 26 -11.13 -6.94 7.80
CA ARG A 26 -9.89 -7.71 7.86
C ARG A 26 -9.13 -7.38 9.15
N ALA A 27 -8.97 -8.39 10.00
CA ALA A 27 -8.18 -8.25 11.22
C ALA A 27 -6.74 -7.79 10.90
N TRP A 28 -6.16 -7.00 11.81
CA TRP A 28 -4.78 -6.60 11.69
C TRP A 28 -3.84 -7.77 12.03
N ASN A 29 -2.89 -8.05 11.14
CA ASN A 29 -1.82 -9.03 11.36
C ASN A 29 -0.46 -8.36 11.12
N SER A 30 0.24 -7.98 12.21
CA SER A 30 1.49 -7.21 12.11
C SER A 30 2.60 -7.92 11.36
N GLU A 31 2.66 -9.25 11.42
CA GLU A 31 3.65 -10.03 10.67
C GLU A 31 3.39 -9.96 9.15
N GLU A 32 2.12 -10.02 8.73
CA GLU A 32 1.74 -9.87 7.32
C GLU A 32 2.03 -8.45 6.81
N GLU A 33 1.74 -7.42 7.60
CA GLU A 33 1.96 -6.03 7.21
C GLU A 33 3.46 -5.70 7.13
N GLU A 34 4.26 -6.23 8.06
CA GLU A 34 5.72 -6.15 7.97
C GLU A 34 6.25 -6.90 6.75
N HIS A 35 5.78 -8.13 6.50
CA HIS A 35 6.19 -8.89 5.33
C HIS A 35 5.86 -8.15 4.04
N ALA A 36 4.71 -7.49 3.96
CA ALA A 36 4.35 -6.67 2.80
C ALA A 36 5.32 -5.48 2.60
N LEU A 37 5.74 -4.80 3.67
CA LEU A 37 6.78 -3.77 3.58
C LEU A 37 8.11 -4.36 3.07
N ARG A 38 8.56 -5.49 3.65
CA ARG A 38 9.78 -6.17 3.19
C ARG A 38 9.69 -6.57 1.72
N GLU A 39 8.55 -7.10 1.28
CA GLU A 39 8.31 -7.50 -0.09
C GLU A 39 8.36 -6.31 -1.07
N MET A 40 7.91 -5.12 -0.64
CA MET A 40 8.01 -3.88 -1.42
C MET A 40 9.42 -3.30 -1.49
N PHE A 41 10.23 -3.41 -0.44
CA PHE A 41 11.56 -2.77 -0.37
C PHE A 41 12.75 -3.70 -0.66
N GLU A 42 12.59 -4.99 -0.43
CA GLU A 42 13.68 -5.99 -0.46
C GLU A 42 13.29 -7.29 -1.17
N GLY A 43 11.99 -7.54 -1.35
CA GLY A 43 11.49 -8.78 -1.94
C GLY A 43 11.24 -8.72 -3.45
N ALA A 44 10.47 -9.68 -3.94
CA ALA A 44 10.28 -9.89 -5.37
C ALA A 44 9.50 -8.74 -6.04
N SER A 45 8.68 -8.02 -5.26
CA SER A 45 7.90 -6.88 -5.74
C SER A 45 8.72 -5.58 -5.79
N ASN A 46 9.97 -5.55 -5.33
CA ASN A 46 10.75 -4.32 -5.25
C ASN A 46 10.93 -3.60 -6.59
N SER A 47 11.26 -4.34 -7.65
CA SER A 47 11.44 -3.76 -8.98
C SER A 47 10.15 -3.12 -9.52
N LEU A 48 9.02 -3.81 -9.32
CA LEU A 48 7.69 -3.32 -9.67
C LEU A 48 7.38 -2.03 -8.90
N VAL A 49 7.52 -2.05 -7.58
CA VAL A 49 7.23 -0.89 -6.72
C VAL A 49 8.13 0.30 -7.06
N ALA A 50 9.44 0.07 -7.26
CA ALA A 50 10.38 1.11 -7.64
C ALA A 50 9.98 1.77 -8.98
N SER A 51 9.57 0.98 -9.97
CA SER A 51 9.12 1.51 -11.27
C SER A 51 7.82 2.33 -11.14
N SER A 52 6.82 1.81 -10.42
CA SER A 52 5.54 2.48 -10.20
C SER A 52 5.70 3.79 -9.42
N CYS A 53 6.55 3.78 -8.38
CA CYS A 53 6.70 4.93 -7.49
C CYS A 53 7.62 6.00 -8.08
N ALA A 54 8.66 5.63 -8.84
CA ALA A 54 9.45 6.61 -9.59
C ALA A 54 8.57 7.40 -10.59
N ALA A 55 7.60 6.73 -11.22
CA ALA A 55 6.66 7.36 -12.14
C ALA A 55 5.59 8.21 -11.45
N SER A 56 5.13 7.81 -10.25
CA SER A 56 3.94 8.42 -9.61
C SER A 56 4.27 9.56 -8.64
N ILE A 57 5.25 9.35 -7.75
CA ILE A 57 5.59 10.30 -6.67
C ILE A 57 6.90 11.06 -6.92
N LYS A 58 7.51 10.87 -8.10
CA LYS A 58 8.86 11.32 -8.48
C LYS A 58 9.97 10.56 -7.75
N THR A 59 11.10 10.38 -8.44
CA THR A 59 12.28 9.65 -7.93
C THR A 59 12.73 10.10 -6.54
N PRO A 60 12.86 11.41 -6.20
CA PRO A 60 13.34 11.81 -4.88
C PRO A 60 12.45 11.35 -3.72
N CYS A 61 11.13 11.28 -3.92
CA CYS A 61 10.21 10.80 -2.88
C CYS A 61 10.32 9.30 -2.67
N TRP A 62 10.56 8.54 -3.75
CA TRP A 62 10.86 7.11 -3.65
C TRP A 62 12.22 6.84 -2.96
N GLU A 63 13.26 7.60 -3.31
CA GLU A 63 14.56 7.50 -2.63
C GLU A 63 14.43 7.75 -1.13
N GLN A 64 13.68 8.79 -0.74
CA GLN A 64 13.38 9.05 0.67
C GLN A 64 12.68 7.86 1.35
N CYS A 65 11.73 7.19 0.69
CA CYS A 65 11.08 6.00 1.25
C CYS A 65 12.10 4.89 1.53
N LYS A 66 13.06 4.68 0.63
CA LYS A 66 14.12 3.68 0.82
C LYS A 66 15.05 4.05 1.97
N GLU A 67 15.41 5.32 2.11
CA GLU A 67 16.22 5.80 3.23
C GLU A 67 15.52 5.55 4.56
N ILE A 68 14.23 5.88 4.66
CA ILE A 68 13.42 5.62 5.85
C ILE A 68 13.39 4.12 6.13
N TRP A 69 13.07 3.30 5.13
CA TRP A 69 13.06 1.85 5.26
C TRP A 69 14.37 1.32 5.83
N MET A 70 15.52 1.74 5.30
CA MET A 70 16.82 1.28 5.78
C MET A 70 17.09 1.61 7.25
N LYS A 71 16.51 2.69 7.79
CA LYS A 71 16.60 3.02 9.22
C LYS A 71 15.72 2.12 10.09
N ILE A 72 14.52 1.80 9.63
CA ILE A 72 13.47 1.19 10.48
C ILE A 72 13.29 -0.31 10.25
N LYS A 73 13.84 -0.89 9.18
CA LYS A 73 13.54 -2.26 8.73
C LYS A 73 13.84 -3.40 9.71
N ASN A 74 14.60 -3.13 10.77
CA ASN A 74 14.90 -4.11 11.82
C ASN A 74 14.05 -3.90 13.09
N ASP A 75 13.18 -2.88 13.09
CA ASP A 75 12.22 -2.63 14.16
C ASP A 75 10.94 -3.46 13.93
N GLN A 76 10.03 -3.42 14.90
CA GLN A 76 8.66 -3.95 14.77
C GLN A 76 7.81 -3.05 13.86
N VAL A 77 8.18 -2.94 12.58
CA VAL A 77 7.57 -2.02 11.61
C VAL A 77 6.10 -2.34 11.36
N GLY A 78 5.69 -3.60 11.49
CA GLY A 78 4.27 -3.98 11.41
C GLY A 78 3.42 -3.32 12.50
N GLU A 79 3.88 -3.31 13.75
CA GLU A 79 3.17 -2.64 14.85
C GLU A 79 3.22 -1.11 14.71
N ARG A 80 4.36 -0.55 14.27
CA ARG A 80 4.46 0.89 14.01
C ARG A 80 3.49 1.32 12.91
N ALA A 81 3.38 0.54 11.83
CA ALA A 81 2.42 0.79 10.76
C ALA A 81 0.97 0.74 11.26
N LYS A 82 0.65 -0.17 12.19
CA LYS A 82 -0.67 -0.24 12.85
C LYS A 82 -1.00 1.06 13.55
N HIS A 83 -0.08 1.56 14.36
CA HIS A 83 -0.28 2.81 15.09
C HIS A 83 -0.55 3.98 14.14
N VAL A 84 0.22 4.10 13.05
CA VAL A 84 0.02 5.14 12.04
C VAL A 84 -1.36 5.01 11.36
N VAL A 85 -1.74 3.80 10.94
CA VAL A 85 -3.04 3.56 10.29
C VAL A 85 -4.20 3.90 11.21
N GLN A 86 -4.11 3.52 12.49
CA GLN A 86 -5.13 3.79 13.49
C GLN A 86 -5.21 5.28 13.85
N GLU A 87 -4.07 5.95 14.02
CA GLU A 87 -4.02 7.39 14.34
C GLU A 87 -4.62 8.24 13.21
N LEU A 88 -4.38 7.85 11.96
CA LEU A 88 -4.89 8.56 10.78
C LEU A 88 -6.30 8.10 10.36
N GLU A 89 -6.86 7.08 11.02
CA GLU A 89 -8.09 6.40 10.63
C GLU A 89 -8.10 6.02 9.13
N ALA A 90 -6.95 5.55 8.64
CA ALA A 90 -6.65 5.47 7.22
C ALA A 90 -6.32 4.02 6.79
N GLU A 91 -7.34 3.14 6.76
CA GLU A 91 -7.21 1.72 6.38
C GLU A 91 -6.54 1.51 5.01
N HIS A 92 -6.71 2.47 4.09
CA HIS A 92 -6.06 2.45 2.78
C HIS A 92 -4.52 2.64 2.85
N LEU A 93 -3.94 2.85 4.03
CA LEU A 93 -2.49 2.90 4.24
C LEU A 93 -1.91 1.56 4.73
N ARG A 94 -2.72 0.51 4.87
CA ARG A 94 -2.23 -0.84 5.21
C ARG A 94 -1.20 -1.33 4.19
N PRO A 95 0.00 -1.77 4.62
CA PRO A 95 1.03 -2.29 3.72
C PRO A 95 0.57 -3.38 2.76
N THR A 96 -0.18 -4.38 3.26
CA THR A 96 -0.73 -5.47 2.44
C THR A 96 -1.63 -4.95 1.34
N GLY A 97 -2.54 -4.03 1.68
CA GLY A 97 -3.46 -3.40 0.72
C GLY A 97 -2.76 -2.48 -0.28
N ILE A 98 -1.67 -1.80 0.12
CA ILE A 98 -0.82 -1.02 -0.80
C ILE A 98 -0.14 -1.95 -1.80
N LEU A 99 0.50 -3.03 -1.31
CA LEU A 99 1.21 -3.99 -2.14
C LEU A 99 0.27 -4.67 -3.16
N ASP A 100 -0.91 -5.10 -2.72
CA ASP A 100 -1.92 -5.69 -3.61
C ASP A 100 -2.34 -4.72 -4.74
N ARG A 101 -2.61 -3.46 -4.38
CA ARG A 101 -2.94 -2.41 -5.37
C ARG A 101 -1.81 -2.17 -6.37
N LEU A 102 -0.55 -2.10 -5.90
CA LEU A 102 0.59 -1.95 -6.79
C LEU A 102 0.75 -3.15 -7.74
N ARG A 103 0.58 -4.39 -7.24
CA ARG A 103 0.59 -5.59 -8.07
C ARG A 103 -0.53 -5.61 -9.12
N LYS A 104 -1.67 -4.99 -8.83
CA LYS A 104 -2.78 -4.76 -9.78
C LYS A 104 -2.57 -3.57 -10.72
N GLY A 105 -1.42 -2.90 -10.65
CA GLY A 105 -1.09 -1.74 -11.50
C GLY A 105 -1.71 -0.41 -11.03
N VAL A 106 -2.24 -0.34 -9.82
CA VAL A 106 -2.82 0.88 -9.23
C VAL A 106 -1.69 1.77 -8.70
N ASN A 107 -1.00 2.44 -9.62
CA ASN A 107 0.11 3.35 -9.37
C ASN A 107 -0.12 4.43 -8.28
N PRO A 108 -1.34 5.01 -8.12
CA PRO A 108 -1.60 5.95 -7.04
C PRO A 108 -1.38 5.39 -5.62
N ALA A 109 -1.31 4.08 -5.43
CA ALA A 109 -0.95 3.48 -4.14
C ALA A 109 0.46 3.89 -3.66
N CYS A 110 1.35 4.35 -4.55
CA CYS A 110 2.64 4.92 -4.17
C CYS A 110 2.54 6.19 -3.31
N PHE A 111 1.47 6.99 -3.45
CA PHE A 111 1.24 8.12 -2.54
C PHE A 111 0.90 7.64 -1.13
N GLY A 112 0.12 6.57 -1.02
CA GLY A 112 -0.16 5.92 0.27
C GLY A 112 1.11 5.37 0.92
N LEU A 113 1.96 4.69 0.14
CA LEU A 113 3.26 4.21 0.61
C LEU A 113 4.13 5.38 1.10
N HIS A 114 4.24 6.46 0.34
CA HIS A 114 5.04 7.62 0.74
C HIS A 114 4.52 8.25 2.04
N THR A 115 3.21 8.47 2.16
CA THR A 115 2.58 8.96 3.38
C THR A 115 2.90 8.07 4.57
N LEU A 116 2.69 6.76 4.45
CA LEU A 116 2.99 5.80 5.51
C LEU A 116 4.46 5.90 5.94
N MET A 117 5.40 5.87 4.98
CA MET A 117 6.84 5.94 5.29
C MET A 117 7.20 7.24 6.00
N LYS A 118 6.65 8.40 5.59
CA LYS A 118 6.93 9.67 6.27
C LYS A 118 6.42 9.72 7.71
N HIS A 119 5.36 9.00 8.03
CA HIS A 119 4.89 8.86 9.41
C HIS A 119 5.78 7.89 10.21
N LEU A 120 6.29 6.83 9.58
CA LEU A 120 7.21 5.88 10.20
C LEU A 120 8.64 6.43 10.41
N ASP A 121 9.02 7.55 9.79
CA ASP A 121 10.29 8.24 10.08
C ASP A 121 10.23 9.10 11.36
N ARG A 122 9.03 9.26 11.95
CA ARG A 122 8.81 9.97 13.22
C ARG A 122 8.90 9.01 14.41
#